data_AF-A0A560BNV8-F1
#
_entry.id   AF-A0A560BNV8-F1
#
_cell.length_a   1.000
_cell.length_b   1.000
_cell.length_c   1.000
_cell.angle_alpha   90.00
_cell.angle_beta   90.00
_cell.angle_gamma   90.00
#
_symmetry.space_group_name_H-M   'P 1'
#
loop_
_entity.id
_entity.type
_entity.pdbx_description
1 polymer ?
#
loop_
_entity_poly.entity_id
_entity_poly.type
_entity_poly.pdbx_seq_one_letter_code
_entity_poly.pdbx_strand_id
1 'polypeptide(L)'
;MVPPSLVFSPRSMNVIAAVPLLLALLSMPAAADPMRVERTDPNHLRALNRSVLAPEVIPPRSRTVRSQAVYNLPKGMDGLTRYDAALSRLCQRGAFGQEMDGFYWARTPDKRYGVAFSGGANLADPQNKRKSSEVYFFDGQDSRCRVYVGDQAKLMPHYVGP
;
A
#
# COMPACT_ATOMS: atom_id res chain seq x y z
N MET A 1 48.93 49.69 19.80
CA MET A 1 48.43 50.26 18.53
C MET A 1 46.91 50.27 18.59
N VAL A 2 46.30 51.47 18.56
CA VAL A 2 44.87 51.82 18.69
C VAL A 2 44.71 53.27 18.15
N PRO A 3 43.56 53.79 17.68
CA PRO A 3 42.39 53.16 17.05
C PRO A 3 42.57 53.25 15.50
N PRO A 4 41.90 54.06 14.63
CA PRO A 4 40.62 54.83 14.69
C PRO A 4 39.37 53.92 14.47
N SER A 5 38.31 54.32 13.76
CA SER A 5 37.17 55.17 14.17
C SER A 5 36.12 55.24 13.04
N LEU A 6 34.85 55.04 13.42
CA LEU A 6 33.58 55.57 12.85
C LEU A 6 33.60 56.41 11.56
N VAL A 7 32.69 56.07 10.63
CA VAL A 7 31.84 57.09 9.95
C VAL A 7 30.39 56.61 9.95
N PHE A 8 29.49 57.50 10.35
CA PHE A 8 28.03 57.35 10.35
C PHE A 8 27.43 58.55 9.58
N SER A 9 26.12 58.53 9.33
CA SER A 9 25.32 59.69 8.84
C SER A 9 25.33 59.94 7.31
N PRO A 10 24.41 60.76 6.74
CA PRO A 10 23.03 60.30 6.52
C PRO A 10 22.48 60.68 5.11
N ARG A 11 21.35 60.09 4.70
CA ARG A 11 20.42 60.81 3.82
C ARG A 11 18.96 60.40 3.98
N SER A 12 18.20 61.26 4.66
CA SER A 12 16.75 61.26 4.68
C SER A 12 16.19 61.73 3.33
N MET A 13 15.10 61.14 2.84
CA MET A 13 13.94 61.88 2.32
C MET A 13 12.74 60.95 2.05
N ASN A 14 11.55 61.42 2.41
CA ASN A 14 10.29 60.70 2.33
C ASN A 14 9.70 60.70 0.91
N VAL A 15 9.13 59.56 0.47
CA VAL A 15 8.00 59.49 -0.47
C VAL A 15 7.12 58.31 0.01
N ILE A 16 6.13 58.55 0.86
CA ILE A 16 4.72 58.84 0.52
C ILE A 16 3.99 57.65 -0.13
N ALA A 17 3.15 57.03 0.71
CA ALA A 17 1.91 56.30 0.44
C ALA A 17 1.52 55.85 -0.98
N ALA A 18 1.35 54.54 -1.15
CA ALA A 18 0.51 53.93 -2.20
C ALA A 18 -0.08 52.55 -1.81
N VAL A 19 -0.50 52.37 -0.54
CA VAL A 19 -1.15 51.13 -0.06
C VAL A 19 -2.66 51.37 0.14
N PRO A 20 -3.44 51.47 -0.95
CA PRO A 20 -4.72 50.74 -0.95
C PRO A 20 -5.17 50.19 -2.32
N LEU A 21 -4.43 50.39 -3.43
CA LEU A 21 -4.97 50.15 -4.78
C LEU A 21 -5.07 48.65 -5.17
N LEU A 22 -4.38 47.76 -4.47
CA LEU A 22 -4.31 46.33 -4.81
C LEU A 22 -5.51 45.47 -4.36
N LEU A 23 -6.42 46.00 -3.54
CA LEU A 23 -7.62 45.25 -3.11
C LEU A 23 -8.87 45.51 -3.98
N ALA A 24 -8.85 46.48 -4.90
CA ALA A 24 -10.02 46.86 -5.70
C ALA A 24 -10.21 46.05 -6.99
N LEU A 25 -9.31 45.11 -7.31
CA LEU A 25 -9.29 44.38 -8.60
C LEU A 25 -9.91 42.97 -8.56
N LEU A 26 -10.43 42.51 -7.42
CA LEU A 26 -10.95 41.14 -7.24
C LEU A 26 -12.48 41.01 -7.28
N SER A 27 -13.20 42.11 -7.50
CA SER A 27 -14.67 42.17 -7.48
C SER A 27 -15.30 42.45 -8.85
N MET A 28 -14.88 41.68 -9.86
CA MET A 28 -15.59 41.57 -11.14
C MET A 28 -16.43 40.29 -11.16
N PRO A 29 -17.78 40.37 -11.16
CA PRO A 29 -18.60 39.20 -11.39
C PRO A 29 -18.45 38.80 -12.86
N ALA A 30 -17.90 37.62 -13.12
CA ALA A 30 -17.88 37.05 -14.46
C ALA A 30 -19.32 36.66 -14.84
N ALA A 31 -20.04 37.61 -15.44
CA ALA A 31 -21.32 37.36 -16.08
C ALA A 31 -21.06 36.41 -17.25
N ALA A 32 -21.33 35.12 -17.04
CA ALA A 32 -21.27 34.11 -18.08
C ALA A 32 -22.41 34.38 -19.07
N ASP A 33 -22.12 35.17 -20.09
CA ASP A 33 -23.00 35.37 -21.24
C ASP A 33 -23.34 33.98 -21.81
N PRO A 34 -24.61 33.55 -21.82
CA PRO A 34 -24.97 32.22 -22.28
C PRO A 34 -24.75 32.17 -23.79
N MET A 35 -23.55 31.71 -24.18
CA MET A 35 -23.06 31.62 -25.55
C MET A 35 -24.13 31.01 -26.45
N ARG A 36 -24.87 31.88 -27.15
CA ARG A 36 -26.01 31.49 -27.95
C ARG A 36 -25.46 30.72 -29.14
N VAL A 37 -25.73 29.42 -29.17
CA VAL A 37 -25.25 28.53 -30.24
C VAL A 37 -25.95 28.96 -31.53
N GLU A 38 -25.25 29.76 -32.33
CA GLU A 38 -25.69 30.15 -33.65
C GLU A 38 -25.91 28.89 -34.48
N ARG A 39 -27.13 28.72 -34.99
CA ARG A 39 -27.53 27.49 -35.64
C ARG A 39 -26.93 27.48 -37.04
N THR A 40 -25.94 26.61 -37.29
CA THR A 40 -25.28 26.50 -38.60
C THR A 40 -26.29 26.38 -39.73
N ASP A 41 -26.05 27.14 -40.80
CA ASP A 41 -26.89 27.19 -42.01
C ASP A 41 -27.20 25.77 -42.53
N PRO A 42 -28.45 25.47 -42.94
CA PRO A 42 -28.83 24.15 -43.44
C PRO A 42 -28.07 23.68 -44.69
N ASN A 43 -27.39 24.56 -45.43
CA ASN A 43 -26.51 24.21 -46.55
C ASN A 43 -25.05 23.94 -46.15
N HIS A 44 -24.65 24.12 -44.88
CA HIS A 44 -23.32 23.70 -44.45
C HIS A 44 -23.22 22.18 -44.35
N LEU A 45 -22.16 21.63 -44.95
CA LEU A 45 -21.87 20.20 -44.94
C LEU A 45 -21.89 19.68 -43.50
N ARG A 46 -22.81 18.75 -43.23
CA ARG A 46 -22.97 18.08 -41.94
C ARG A 46 -21.60 17.54 -41.50
N ALA A 47 -21.18 17.86 -40.28
CA ALA A 47 -19.97 17.27 -39.71
C ALA A 47 -20.04 15.74 -39.85
N LEU A 48 -19.02 15.15 -40.49
CA LEU A 48 -18.95 13.71 -40.72
C LEU A 48 -19.17 12.97 -39.40
N ASN A 49 -19.99 11.92 -39.44
CA ASN A 49 -20.42 11.13 -38.29
C ASN A 49 -19.31 11.03 -37.24
N ARG A 50 -19.50 11.70 -36.09
CA ARG A 50 -18.65 11.47 -34.93
C ARG A 50 -18.90 10.04 -34.51
N SER A 51 -18.00 9.13 -34.89
CA SER A 51 -18.04 7.73 -34.51
C SER A 51 -18.29 7.66 -33.01
N VAL A 52 -19.39 7.00 -32.61
CA VAL A 52 -19.61 6.68 -31.21
C VAL A 52 -18.50 5.68 -30.85
N LEU A 53 -17.43 6.20 -30.26
CA LEU A 53 -16.37 5.38 -29.68
C LEU A 53 -17.05 4.40 -28.75
N ALA A 54 -16.82 3.11 -28.98
CA ALA A 54 -17.40 2.07 -28.14
C ALA A 54 -17.02 2.38 -26.67
N PRO A 55 -17.97 2.27 -25.72
CA PRO A 55 -17.67 2.55 -24.31
C PRO A 55 -16.44 1.75 -23.87
N GLU A 56 -15.41 2.46 -23.40
CA GLU A 56 -14.19 1.82 -22.96
C GLU A 56 -14.52 0.88 -21.80
N VAL A 57 -14.27 -0.42 -21.99
CA VAL A 57 -14.53 -1.44 -20.96
C VAL A 57 -13.41 -1.33 -19.93
N ILE A 58 -13.55 -0.39 -19.00
CA ILE A 58 -12.64 -0.22 -17.88
C ILE A 58 -12.62 -1.54 -17.09
N PRO A 59 -11.47 -2.24 -17.00
CA PRO A 59 -11.40 -3.49 -16.27
C PRO A 59 -11.72 -3.24 -14.78
N PRO A 60 -12.41 -4.17 -14.11
CA PRO A 60 -12.74 -4.01 -12.70
C PRO A 60 -11.45 -3.80 -11.89
N ARG A 61 -11.40 -2.72 -11.10
CA ARG A 61 -10.25 -2.40 -10.24
C ARG A 61 -9.88 -3.62 -9.40
N SER A 62 -8.62 -4.03 -9.46
CA SER A 62 -8.11 -5.15 -8.67
C SER A 62 -8.40 -4.91 -7.19
N ARG A 63 -9.16 -5.82 -6.56
CA ARG A 63 -9.42 -5.75 -5.12
C ARG A 63 -8.09 -6.01 -4.40
N THR A 64 -7.56 -4.99 -3.72
CA THR A 64 -6.40 -5.15 -2.84
C THR A 64 -6.79 -6.08 -1.69
N VAL A 65 -6.37 -7.34 -1.77
CA VAL A 65 -6.58 -8.31 -0.69
C VAL A 65 -5.62 -7.95 0.44
N ARG A 66 -6.16 -7.73 1.65
CA ARG A 66 -5.35 -7.34 2.82
C ARG A 66 -4.77 -8.59 3.48
N SER A 67 -3.54 -8.48 3.98
CA SER A 67 -2.95 -9.54 4.81
C SER A 67 -3.69 -9.68 6.15
N GLN A 68 -3.97 -10.91 6.54
CA GLN A 68 -4.82 -11.25 7.68
C GLN A 68 -4.02 -11.96 8.78
N ALA A 69 -4.23 -11.50 10.03
CA ALA A 69 -3.69 -12.18 11.20
C ALA A 69 -4.61 -13.36 11.55
N VAL A 70 -4.16 -14.59 11.40
CA VAL A 70 -4.96 -15.82 11.65
C VAL A 70 -4.74 -16.41 13.04
N TYR A 71 -3.61 -16.13 13.67
CA TYR A 71 -3.31 -16.54 15.04
C TYR A 71 -2.88 -15.36 15.91
N ASN A 72 -3.29 -15.36 17.17
CA ASN A 72 -2.80 -14.45 18.20
C ASN A 72 -2.09 -15.24 19.30
N LEU A 73 -0.77 -15.12 19.34
CA LEU A 73 0.14 -15.92 20.15
C LEU A 73 0.86 -15.02 21.18
N PRO A 74 0.19 -14.58 22.26
CA PRO A 74 0.73 -13.59 23.19
C PRO A 74 1.96 -14.09 24.00
N LYS A 75 2.19 -15.41 24.03
CA LYS A 75 3.39 -16.03 24.62
C LYS A 75 4.46 -16.40 23.59
N GLY A 76 4.31 -15.93 22.34
CA GLY A 76 5.17 -16.33 21.24
C GLY A 76 4.94 -17.78 20.79
N MET A 77 5.99 -18.39 20.27
CA MET A 77 5.96 -19.70 19.61
C MET A 77 6.24 -20.89 20.56
N ASP A 78 6.61 -20.59 21.80
CA ASP A 78 7.15 -21.53 22.78
C ASP A 78 6.10 -22.56 23.23
N GLY A 79 6.47 -23.84 23.21
CA GLY A 79 5.59 -24.96 23.56
C GLY A 79 4.47 -25.27 22.55
N LEU A 80 4.18 -24.37 21.62
CA LEU A 80 3.18 -24.54 20.57
C LEU A 80 3.77 -25.07 19.25
N THR A 81 5.04 -24.76 18.97
CA THR A 81 5.72 -25.16 17.73
C THR A 81 7.12 -25.73 17.99
N ARG A 82 7.64 -26.46 16.99
CA ARG A 82 9.02 -26.98 16.93
C ARG A 82 9.71 -26.48 15.66
N TYR A 83 10.98 -26.13 15.74
CA TYR A 83 11.78 -25.84 14.54
C TYR A 83 11.96 -27.10 13.69
N ASP A 84 11.87 -26.98 12.36
CA ASP A 84 12.12 -28.09 11.43
C ASP A 84 13.21 -27.73 10.41
N ALA A 85 14.38 -28.34 10.58
CA ALA A 85 15.55 -28.09 9.73
C ALA A 85 15.39 -28.61 8.29
N ALA A 86 14.59 -29.65 8.07
CA ALA A 86 14.38 -30.21 6.73
C ALA A 86 13.46 -29.32 5.91
N LEU A 87 12.35 -28.87 6.50
CA LEU A 87 11.44 -27.90 5.87
C LEU A 87 12.10 -26.53 5.68
N SER A 88 12.90 -26.06 6.65
CA SER A 88 13.66 -24.80 6.51
C SER A 88 14.58 -24.82 5.29
N ARG A 89 15.32 -25.92 5.07
CA ARG A 89 16.16 -26.09 3.86
C ARG A 89 15.35 -26.17 2.56
N LEU A 90 14.09 -26.60 2.60
CA LEU A 90 13.21 -26.56 1.41
C LEU A 90 12.72 -25.13 1.15
N CYS A 91 12.31 -24.41 2.20
CA CYS A 91 11.89 -23.01 2.09
C CYS A 91 13.00 -22.09 1.56
N GLN A 92 14.23 -22.24 2.06
CA GLN A 92 15.41 -21.51 1.56
C GLN A 92 15.72 -21.73 0.07
N ARG A 93 15.13 -22.77 -0.55
CA ARG A 93 15.24 -23.10 -1.97
C ARG A 93 13.93 -22.85 -2.75
N GLY A 94 12.94 -22.19 -2.15
CA GLY A 94 11.62 -21.95 -2.75
C GLY A 94 10.76 -23.20 -2.93
N ALA A 95 11.14 -24.33 -2.32
CA ALA A 95 10.48 -25.62 -2.48
C ALA A 95 9.49 -25.98 -1.35
N PHE A 96 9.25 -25.05 -0.41
CA PHE A 96 8.25 -25.15 0.66
C PHE A 96 7.93 -23.76 1.22
N GLY A 97 6.78 -23.18 0.93
CA GLY A 97 6.47 -21.78 1.26
C GLY A 97 4.97 -21.46 1.26
N GLN A 98 4.58 -20.22 1.56
CA GLN A 98 3.23 -19.74 1.23
C GLN A 98 3.16 -19.35 -0.24
N GLU A 99 2.02 -19.57 -0.90
CA GLU A 99 1.80 -19.09 -2.28
C GLU A 99 1.85 -17.55 -2.37
N MET A 100 1.41 -16.86 -1.33
CA MET A 100 1.54 -15.41 -1.17
C MET A 100 2.23 -15.11 0.16
N ASP A 101 3.46 -14.57 0.12
CA ASP A 101 4.20 -14.30 1.34
C ASP A 101 3.52 -13.23 2.22
N GLY A 102 3.55 -13.46 3.53
CA GLY A 102 2.92 -12.62 4.54
C GLY A 102 1.39 -12.47 4.43
N PHE A 103 0.71 -13.20 3.54
CA PHE A 103 -0.73 -13.05 3.35
C PHE A 103 -1.52 -13.46 4.59
N TYR A 104 -1.26 -14.68 5.09
CA TYR A 104 -1.70 -15.10 6.41
C TYR A 104 -0.52 -15.03 7.38
N TRP A 105 -0.74 -14.47 8.57
CA TRP A 105 0.33 -14.31 9.55
C TRP A 105 -0.13 -14.53 10.99
N ALA A 106 0.81 -14.86 11.86
CA ALA A 106 0.62 -14.97 13.30
C ALA A 106 1.15 -13.72 14.00
N ARG A 107 0.37 -13.17 14.93
CA ARG A 107 0.78 -12.09 15.82
C ARG A 107 1.51 -12.69 17.02
N THR A 108 2.80 -12.45 17.12
CA THR A 108 3.63 -12.79 18.29
C THR A 108 4.27 -11.51 18.87
N PRO A 109 4.86 -11.55 20.08
CA PRO A 109 5.46 -10.36 20.70
C PRO A 109 6.78 -9.93 20.06
N ASP A 110 7.50 -10.87 19.46
CA ASP A 110 8.82 -10.69 18.87
C ASP A 110 8.77 -10.15 17.43
N LYS A 111 7.87 -10.68 16.59
CA LYS A 111 7.72 -10.30 15.18
C LYS A 111 6.38 -10.77 14.59
N ARG A 112 6.35 -11.01 13.27
CA ARG A 112 5.25 -11.69 12.57
C ARG A 112 5.84 -12.91 11.89
N TYR A 113 5.15 -14.03 12.01
CA TYR A 113 5.45 -15.24 11.25
C TYR A 113 4.39 -15.41 10.17
N GLY A 114 4.79 -15.70 8.93
CA GLY A 114 3.85 -16.15 7.90
C GLY A 114 3.23 -17.49 8.30
N VAL A 115 2.01 -17.79 7.86
CA VAL A 115 1.27 -19.00 8.29
C VAL A 115 0.73 -19.74 7.10
N ALA A 116 0.98 -21.05 7.01
CA ALA A 116 0.36 -21.91 6.00
C ALA A 116 -0.27 -23.17 6.60
N PHE A 117 -1.42 -23.55 6.04
CA PHE A 117 -2.20 -24.70 6.49
C PHE A 117 -1.91 -25.93 5.65
N SER A 118 -1.88 -27.10 6.30
CA SER A 118 -1.76 -28.43 5.68
C SER A 118 -2.76 -28.71 4.55
N GLY A 119 -3.93 -28.08 4.60
CA GLY A 119 -4.98 -28.18 3.58
C GLY A 119 -4.59 -27.64 2.20
N GLY A 120 -3.40 -27.05 2.04
CA GLY A 120 -2.84 -26.66 0.75
C GLY A 120 -3.36 -25.33 0.18
N ALA A 121 -4.47 -24.80 0.71
CA ALA A 121 -5.13 -23.58 0.23
C ALA A 121 -4.26 -22.30 0.24
N ASN A 122 -3.08 -22.33 0.87
CA ASN A 122 -2.10 -21.26 0.80
C ASN A 122 -0.63 -21.75 0.92
N LEU A 123 -0.37 -23.05 0.73
CA LEU A 123 0.94 -23.68 0.95
C LEU A 123 1.49 -24.26 -0.37
N ALA A 124 2.56 -23.63 -0.87
CA ALA A 124 3.36 -24.15 -1.97
C ALA A 124 4.28 -25.28 -1.47
N ASP A 125 3.89 -26.53 -1.73
CA ASP A 125 4.62 -27.75 -1.33
C ASP A 125 4.66 -28.77 -2.49
N PRO A 126 5.51 -28.58 -3.51
CA PRO A 126 5.63 -29.47 -4.68
C PRO A 126 6.21 -30.85 -4.33
N GLN A 127 6.87 -31.01 -3.18
CA GLN A 127 7.44 -32.28 -2.73
C GLN A 127 6.52 -33.08 -1.78
N ASN A 128 5.31 -32.56 -1.54
CA ASN A 128 4.28 -33.11 -0.66
C ASN A 128 4.84 -33.52 0.72
N LYS A 129 5.62 -32.63 1.35
CA LYS A 129 6.21 -32.82 2.68
C LYS A 129 5.28 -32.40 3.83
N ARG A 130 4.17 -31.72 3.52
CA ARG A 130 3.14 -31.36 4.49
C ARG A 130 2.47 -32.58 5.11
N LYS A 131 1.99 -32.42 6.35
CA LYS A 131 1.16 -33.41 7.07
C LYS A 131 -0.17 -32.78 7.43
N SER A 132 -1.25 -33.56 7.34
CA SER A 132 -2.63 -33.08 7.49
C SER A 132 -2.94 -32.37 8.82
N SER A 133 -2.28 -32.73 9.92
CA SER A 133 -2.50 -32.16 11.26
C SER A 133 -1.51 -31.05 11.68
N GLU A 134 -0.64 -30.60 10.78
CA GLU A 134 0.40 -29.62 11.07
C GLU A 134 0.08 -28.23 10.48
N VAL A 135 0.47 -27.17 11.19
CA VAL A 135 0.46 -25.78 10.73
C VAL A 135 1.90 -25.29 10.62
N TYR A 136 2.23 -24.62 9.52
CA TYR A 136 3.58 -24.19 9.19
C TYR A 136 3.71 -22.67 9.40
N PHE A 137 4.74 -22.27 10.13
CA PHE A 137 5.06 -20.89 10.44
C PHE A 137 6.40 -20.52 9.82
N PHE A 138 6.43 -19.40 9.09
CA PHE A 138 7.54 -18.96 8.26
C PHE A 138 8.14 -17.68 8.82
N ASP A 139 9.42 -17.72 9.17
CA ASP A 139 10.22 -16.55 9.49
C ASP A 139 10.87 -16.02 8.21
N GLY A 140 10.10 -15.24 7.44
CA GLY A 140 10.43 -14.84 6.08
C GLY A 140 10.37 -15.99 5.06
N GLN A 141 10.46 -15.65 3.78
CA GLN A 141 10.57 -16.60 2.67
C GLN A 141 11.73 -16.23 1.72
N ASP A 142 12.84 -15.79 2.32
CA ASP A 142 14.11 -15.53 1.63
C ASP A 142 15.10 -16.71 1.82
N SER A 143 16.35 -16.51 1.41
CA SER A 143 17.45 -17.48 1.59
C SER A 143 17.80 -17.78 3.06
N ARG A 144 17.19 -17.08 4.03
CA ARG A 144 17.35 -17.28 5.48
C ARG A 144 16.07 -17.84 6.13
N CYS A 145 15.06 -18.21 5.34
CA CYS A 145 13.80 -18.75 5.83
C CYS A 145 13.99 -19.83 6.91
N ARG A 146 13.22 -19.72 7.99
CA ARG A 146 13.08 -20.76 9.02
C ARG A 146 11.63 -21.18 9.13
N VAL A 147 11.41 -22.50 9.13
CA VAL A 147 10.09 -23.11 9.25
C VAL A 147 9.94 -23.70 10.66
N TYR A 148 8.84 -23.32 11.31
CA TYR A 148 8.40 -23.88 12.58
C TYR A 148 7.08 -24.61 12.34
N VAL A 149 6.90 -25.74 13.01
CA VAL A 149 5.79 -26.66 12.82
C VAL A 149 5.02 -26.76 14.12
N GLY A 150 3.72 -26.45 14.08
CA GLY A 150 2.82 -26.63 15.23
C GLY A 150 1.74 -27.68 14.93
N ASP A 151 1.23 -28.28 15.99
CA ASP A 151 0.06 -29.16 15.93
C ASP A 151 -1.20 -28.28 15.81
N GLN A 152 -2.00 -28.50 14.77
CA GLN A 152 -3.20 -27.71 14.52
C GLN A 152 -4.15 -27.73 15.73
N ALA A 153 -4.33 -28.88 16.38
CA ALA A 153 -5.26 -29.01 17.52
C ALA A 153 -4.82 -28.15 18.72
N LYS A 154 -3.51 -28.01 18.94
CA LYS A 154 -2.94 -27.17 20.01
C LYS A 154 -3.02 -25.67 19.68
N LEU A 155 -3.09 -25.33 18.40
CA LEU A 155 -3.14 -23.95 17.93
C LEU A 155 -4.56 -23.38 17.80
N MET A 156 -5.59 -24.23 17.62
CA MET A 156 -6.99 -23.80 17.52
C MET A 156 -7.46 -22.84 18.64
N PRO A 157 -7.09 -23.00 19.92
CA PRO A 157 -7.44 -22.02 20.97
C PRO A 157 -6.88 -20.60 20.76
N HIS A 158 -5.89 -20.45 19.88
CA HIS A 158 -5.25 -19.18 19.53
C HIS A 158 -5.65 -18.65 18.15
N TYR A 159 -6.51 -19.38 17.43
CA TYR A 159 -7.00 -18.99 16.12
C TYR A 159 -7.99 -17.84 16.26
N VAL A 160 -7.77 -16.75 15.51
CA VAL A 160 -8.62 -15.55 15.53
C VAL A 160 -9.47 -15.40 14.26
N GLY A 161 -9.17 -16.19 13.22
CA GLY A 161 -9.88 -16.16 11.94
C GLY A 161 -9.50 -14.99 11.02
N PRO A 162 -9.82 -15.11 9.71
CA PRO A 162 -9.74 -14.02 8.73
C PRO A 162 -10.89 -13.01 8.85
#